data_AF-A0AA91F4B5-F1
#
_entry.id   AF-A0AA91F4B5-F1
#
_cell.length_a   1.000
_cell.length_b   1.000
_cell.length_c   1.000
_cell.angle_alpha   90.00
_cell.angle_beta   90.00
_cell.angle_gamma   90.00
#
_symmetry.space_group_name_H-M   'P 1'
#
loop_
_entity.id
_entity.type
_entity.pdbx_description
1 polymer ?
#
loop_
_entity_poly.entity_id
_entity_poly.type
_entity_poly.pdbx_seq_one_letter_code
_entity_poly.pdbx_strand_id
1 'polypeptide(L)'
;MNRLALGAAALGILGAVAASTLTASNPADAAPGACTAAGLANTASGVLSQAGGFLNDHPETNDVLTSAATMPADQAKSSVQGYFIGHLDQLATLQGIAQPLTDLKSQCGIAVSPTQLATLLETVSK
;
A
#
# COMPACT_ATOMS: atom_id res chain seq x y z
N MET A 1 -43.51 3.83 13.89
CA MET A 1 -44.23 2.55 13.73
C MET A 1 -44.45 2.29 12.24
N ASN A 2 -43.78 1.28 11.66
CA ASN A 2 -44.42 0.20 10.89
C ASN A 2 -43.39 -0.91 10.60
N ARG A 3 -43.83 -2.15 10.74
CA ARG A 3 -43.01 -3.36 10.85
C ARG A 3 -42.93 -4.15 9.53
N LEU A 4 -41.91 -5.02 9.49
CA LEU A 4 -41.84 -6.32 8.80
C LEU A 4 -41.64 -6.34 7.27
N ALA A 5 -40.52 -6.93 6.85
CA ALA A 5 -40.52 -8.16 6.05
C ALA A 5 -39.12 -8.81 6.00
N LEU A 6 -39.00 -9.99 6.62
CA LEU A 6 -38.01 -11.01 6.27
C LEU A 6 -38.42 -11.60 4.91
N GLY A 7 -37.49 -11.67 3.94
CA GLY A 7 -37.71 -12.30 2.65
C GLY A 7 -36.49 -13.11 2.23
N ALA A 8 -36.70 -14.40 1.98
CA ALA A 8 -35.68 -15.41 1.73
C ALA A 8 -35.11 -15.39 0.29
N ALA A 9 -33.89 -15.96 0.18
CA ALA A 9 -33.10 -16.39 -0.97
C ALA A 9 -33.70 -16.36 -2.39
N ALA A 10 -32.93 -15.81 -3.32
CA ALA A 10 -32.91 -16.23 -4.73
C ALA A 10 -31.48 -16.16 -5.28
N LEU A 11 -30.98 -17.32 -5.74
CA LEU A 11 -29.74 -17.50 -6.49
C LEU A 11 -29.86 -16.77 -7.84
N GLY A 12 -28.97 -15.83 -8.10
CA GLY A 12 -28.80 -15.17 -9.38
C GLY A 12 -27.31 -15.00 -9.66
N ILE A 13 -26.79 -15.78 -10.59
CA ILE A 13 -25.41 -15.69 -11.08
C ILE A 13 -25.34 -14.41 -11.92
N LEU A 14 -24.89 -13.32 -11.30
CA LEU A 14 -24.63 -12.04 -11.94
C LEU A 14 -23.17 -11.70 -11.71
N GLY A 15 -22.47 -11.39 -12.80
CA GLY A 15 -21.06 -11.07 -12.82
C GLY A 15 -20.70 -10.09 -11.71
N ALA A 16 -19.71 -10.47 -10.91
CA ALA A 16 -19.13 -9.62 -9.89
C ALA A 16 -18.38 -8.47 -10.58
N VAL A 17 -19.12 -7.43 -10.92
CA VAL A 17 -18.56 -6.09 -11.04
C VAL A 17 -18.00 -5.73 -9.66
N ALA A 18 -16.69 -5.55 -9.61
CA ALA A 18 -15.96 -5.18 -8.40
C ALA A 18 -16.45 -3.81 -7.91
N ALA A 19 -17.43 -3.82 -7.01
CA ALA A 19 -17.70 -2.68 -6.14
C ALA A 19 -16.73 -2.80 -4.97
N SER A 20 -15.57 -2.16 -5.08
CA SER A 20 -14.65 -1.93 -3.96
C SER A 20 -15.30 -0.94 -3.00
N THR A 21 -16.25 -1.43 -2.20
CA THR A 21 -16.65 -0.76 -0.97
C THR A 21 -15.42 -0.70 -0.08
N LEU A 22 -15.00 0.52 0.26
CA LEU A 22 -13.99 0.82 1.27
C LEU A 22 -14.54 0.35 2.63
N THR A 23 -14.54 -0.95 2.87
CA THR A 23 -14.70 -1.50 4.22
C THR A 23 -13.36 -1.31 4.90
N ALA A 24 -13.34 -0.54 5.98
CA ALA A 24 -12.23 -0.52 6.91
C ALA A 24 -11.99 -1.97 7.38
N SER A 25 -11.02 -2.63 6.76
CA SER A 25 -10.65 -4.00 7.08
C SER A 25 -10.06 -3.99 8.48
N ASN A 26 -10.74 -4.69 9.40
CA ASN A 26 -10.21 -5.00 10.71
C ASN A 26 -8.85 -5.71 10.52
N PRO A 27 -7.78 -5.36 11.27
CA PRO A 27 -6.44 -5.92 11.04
C PRO A 27 -6.29 -7.39 11.47
N ALA A 28 -7.41 -8.09 11.69
CA ALA A 28 -7.46 -9.49 12.08
C ALA A 28 -8.14 -10.29 10.97
N ASP A 29 -7.36 -11.13 10.32
CA ASP A 29 -7.68 -12.00 9.17
C ASP A 29 -7.66 -11.31 7.80
N ALA A 30 -6.47 -11.35 7.18
CA ALA A 30 -6.32 -11.06 5.77
C ALA A 30 -7.22 -12.03 4.98
N ALA A 31 -8.16 -11.51 4.19
CA ALA A 31 -8.99 -12.35 3.32
C ALA A 31 -8.07 -13.30 2.52
N PRO A 32 -8.43 -14.57 2.27
CA PRO A 32 -7.54 -15.57 1.67
C PRO A 32 -6.80 -15.13 0.40
N GLY A 33 -7.38 -14.20 -0.37
CA GLY A 33 -6.75 -13.61 -1.57
C GLY A 33 -5.61 -12.62 -1.29
N ALA A 34 -5.54 -12.02 -0.11
CA ALA A 34 -4.53 -11.02 0.26
C ALA A 34 -3.15 -11.63 0.47
N CYS A 35 -3.06 -12.87 0.97
CA CYS A 35 -1.79 -13.60 1.17
C CYS A 35 -1.26 -14.30 -0.10
N THR A 36 -1.59 -13.76 -1.27
CA THR A 36 -1.08 -14.23 -2.56
C THR A 36 -0.19 -13.18 -3.20
N ALA A 37 0.58 -13.53 -4.22
CA ALA A 37 1.35 -12.54 -4.99
C ALA A 37 0.45 -11.45 -5.59
N ALA A 38 -0.75 -11.82 -6.05
CA ALA A 38 -1.75 -10.86 -6.55
C ALA A 38 -2.27 -9.95 -5.43
N GLY A 39 -2.54 -10.49 -4.24
CA GLY A 39 -2.95 -9.73 -3.06
C GLY A 39 -1.89 -8.71 -2.63
N LEU A 40 -0.62 -9.14 -2.58
CA LEU A 40 0.51 -8.25 -2.29
C LEU A 40 0.66 -7.15 -3.35
N ALA A 41 0.55 -7.50 -4.64
CA ALA A 41 0.62 -6.53 -5.72
C ALA A 41 -0.51 -5.49 -5.64
N ASN A 42 -1.75 -5.92 -5.39
CA ASN A 42 -2.89 -5.01 -5.24
C ASN A 42 -2.71 -4.05 -4.07
N THR A 43 -2.24 -4.55 -2.91
CA THR A 43 -1.93 -3.71 -1.75
C THR A 43 -0.81 -2.72 -2.08
N ALA A 44 0.28 -3.19 -2.72
CA ALA A 44 1.38 -2.34 -3.13
C ALA A 44 0.94 -1.24 -4.11
N SER A 45 0.10 -1.56 -5.10
CA SER A 45 -0.47 -0.58 -6.03
C SER A 45 -1.28 0.49 -5.31
N GLY A 46 -2.10 0.12 -4.32
CA GLY A 46 -2.85 1.08 -3.50
C GLY A 46 -1.96 1.99 -2.67
N VAL A 47 -0.89 1.43 -2.07
CA VAL A 47 0.11 2.21 -1.33
C VAL A 47 0.86 3.18 -2.25
N LEU A 48 1.30 2.72 -3.41
CA LEU A 48 2.01 3.55 -4.39
C LEU A 48 1.11 4.66 -4.96
N SER A 49 -0.17 4.38 -5.19
CA SER A 49 -1.12 5.39 -5.64
C SER A 49 -1.30 6.50 -4.60
N GLN A 50 -1.40 6.15 -3.31
CA GLN A 50 -1.51 7.13 -2.23
C GLN A 50 -0.22 7.93 -2.04
N ALA A 51 0.94 7.26 -2.12
CA ALA A 51 2.24 7.92 -2.09
C ALA A 51 2.39 8.90 -3.24
N GLY A 52 1.99 8.53 -4.46
CA GLY A 52 2.00 9.42 -5.62
C GLY A 52 1.13 10.66 -5.43
N GLY A 53 -0.08 10.50 -4.87
CA GLY A 53 -0.94 11.64 -4.51
C GLY A 53 -0.27 12.56 -3.48
N PHE A 54 0.25 11.99 -2.39
CA PHE A 54 0.98 12.75 -1.38
C PHE A 54 2.16 13.54 -1.98
N LEU A 55 2.99 12.90 -2.80
CA LEU A 55 4.15 13.54 -3.41
C LEU A 55 3.77 14.63 -4.42
N ASN A 56 2.67 14.46 -5.14
CA ASN A 56 2.14 15.52 -6.01
C ASN A 56 1.70 16.76 -5.22
N ASP A 57 1.15 16.55 -4.03
CA ASP A 57 0.72 17.63 -3.12
C ASP A 57 1.90 18.22 -2.33
N HIS A 58 3.05 17.54 -2.30
CA HIS A 58 4.27 17.94 -1.59
C HIS A 58 5.48 17.99 -2.55
N PRO A 59 5.55 19.03 -3.42
CA PRO A 59 6.57 19.10 -4.47
C PRO A 59 8.00 19.09 -3.94
N GLU A 60 8.24 19.68 -2.76
CA GLU A 60 9.56 19.66 -2.13
C GLU A 60 10.00 18.25 -1.73
N THR A 61 9.11 17.47 -1.08
CA THR A 61 9.39 16.07 -0.73
C THR A 61 9.62 15.24 -1.99
N ASN A 62 8.81 15.48 -3.03
CA ASN A 62 8.96 14.82 -4.31
C ASN A 62 10.33 15.11 -4.95
N ASP A 63 10.78 16.35 -4.93
CA ASP A 63 12.08 16.76 -5.49
C ASP A 63 13.25 16.13 -4.73
N VAL A 64 13.18 16.07 -3.40
CA VAL A 64 14.20 15.43 -2.58
C VAL A 64 14.30 13.93 -2.88
N LEU A 65 13.16 13.23 -2.90
CA LEU A 65 13.14 11.79 -3.18
C LEU A 65 13.54 11.49 -4.63
N THR A 66 13.14 12.32 -5.59
CA THR A 66 13.52 12.19 -7.01
C THR A 66 15.01 12.39 -7.19
N SER A 67 15.58 13.42 -6.57
CA SER A 67 17.01 13.70 -6.65
C SER A 67 17.82 12.56 -6.03
N ALA A 68 17.38 12.05 -4.87
CA ALA A 68 18.02 10.94 -4.18
C ALA A 68 18.11 9.66 -5.04
N ALA A 69 17.20 9.44 -6.00
CA ALA A 69 17.20 8.26 -6.87
C ALA A 69 18.43 8.16 -7.80
N THR A 70 19.11 9.28 -8.06
CA THR A 70 20.31 9.33 -8.92
C THR A 70 21.62 9.45 -8.14
N MET A 71 21.54 9.62 -6.82
CA MET A 71 22.70 9.80 -5.95
C MET A 71 23.35 8.46 -5.60
N PRO A 72 24.65 8.46 -5.25
CA PRO A 72 25.25 7.34 -4.54
C PRO A 72 24.47 6.99 -3.27
N ALA A 73 24.33 5.71 -2.95
CA ALA A 73 23.42 5.23 -1.90
C ALA A 73 23.60 5.94 -0.53
N ASP A 74 24.85 6.19 -0.12
CA ASP A 74 25.14 6.88 1.14
C ASP A 74 24.70 8.35 1.11
N GLN A 75 24.87 9.03 -0.02
CA GLN A 75 24.43 10.42 -0.20
C GLN A 75 22.91 10.51 -0.26
N ALA A 76 22.25 9.60 -0.98
CA ALA A 76 20.80 9.50 -1.03
C ALA A 76 20.22 9.36 0.38
N LYS A 77 20.77 8.42 1.17
CA LYS A 77 20.35 8.18 2.55
C LYS A 77 20.52 9.42 3.42
N SER A 78 21.68 10.08 3.36
CA SER A 78 21.93 11.30 4.14
C SER A 78 21.01 12.45 3.72
N SER A 79 20.75 12.62 2.43
CA SER A 79 19.87 13.68 1.90
C SER A 79 18.43 13.50 2.38
N VAL A 80 17.89 12.29 2.22
CA VAL A 80 16.52 11.96 2.64
C VAL A 80 16.37 12.06 4.16
N GLN A 81 17.34 11.58 4.94
CA GLN A 81 17.31 11.72 6.40
C GLN A 81 17.37 13.19 6.84
N GLY A 82 18.28 13.97 6.24
CA GLY A 82 18.42 15.40 6.52
C GLY A 82 17.11 16.17 6.28
N TYR A 83 16.42 15.85 5.19
CA TYR A 83 15.11 16.42 4.89
C TYR A 83 14.07 16.06 5.97
N PHE A 84 13.84 14.78 6.22
CA PHE A 84 12.76 14.37 7.11
C PHE A 84 12.96 14.74 8.59
N ILE A 85 14.18 15.08 9.02
CA ILE A 85 14.40 15.68 10.36
C ILE A 85 13.63 16.99 10.53
N GLY A 86 13.47 17.78 9.46
CA GLY A 86 12.67 19.02 9.45
C GLY A 86 11.18 18.80 9.12
N HIS A 87 10.81 17.61 8.62
CA HIS A 87 9.49 17.30 8.07
C HIS A 87 8.93 15.99 8.64
N LEU A 88 8.89 15.90 9.99
CA LEU A 88 8.47 14.67 10.68
C LEU A 88 7.00 14.31 10.45
N ASP A 89 6.14 15.29 10.18
CA ASP A 89 4.73 15.10 9.83
C ASP A 89 4.57 14.39 8.48
N GLN A 90 5.38 14.79 7.49
CA GLN A 90 5.44 14.18 6.17
C GLN A 90 5.99 12.75 6.25
N LEU A 91 7.03 12.55 7.07
CA LEU A 91 7.57 11.22 7.35
C LEU A 91 6.49 10.31 7.96
N ALA A 92 5.78 10.79 8.98
CA ALA A 92 4.71 10.03 9.62
C ALA A 92 3.58 9.69 8.64
N THR A 93 3.24 10.61 7.75
CA THR A 93 2.24 10.39 6.70
C THR A 93 2.68 9.29 5.74
N LEU A 94 3.91 9.35 5.22
CA LEU A 94 4.47 8.31 4.35
C LEU A 94 4.58 6.95 5.05
N GLN A 95 4.95 6.92 6.34
CA GLN A 95 4.93 5.72 7.16
C GLN A 95 3.51 5.14 7.31
N GLY A 96 2.52 6.02 7.48
CA GLY A 96 1.09 5.69 7.48
C GLY A 96 0.64 5.06 6.17
N ILE A 97 1.00 5.67 5.04
CA ILE A 97 0.73 5.16 3.69
C ILE A 97 1.34 3.75 3.50
N ALA A 98 2.50 3.47 4.08
CA ALA A 98 3.17 2.17 4.00
C ALA A 98 2.65 1.10 4.98
N GLN A 99 1.78 1.45 5.94
CA GLN A 99 1.27 0.49 6.94
C GLN A 99 0.60 -0.75 6.35
N PRO A 100 -0.23 -0.66 5.28
CA PRO A 100 -0.90 -1.83 4.73
C PRO A 100 0.06 -2.95 4.30
N LEU A 101 1.27 -2.60 3.83
CA LEU A 101 2.30 -3.57 3.49
C LEU A 101 2.92 -4.22 4.73
N THR A 102 3.11 -3.46 5.80
CA THR A 102 3.64 -3.96 7.07
C THR A 102 2.64 -4.88 7.76
N ASP A 103 1.37 -4.52 7.72
CA ASP A 103 0.28 -5.32 8.25
C ASP A 103 0.14 -6.63 7.47
N LEU A 104 0.20 -6.57 6.13
CA LEU A 104 0.12 -7.75 5.28
C LEU A 104 1.30 -8.70 5.51
N LYS A 105 2.52 -8.15 5.67
CA LYS A 105 3.73 -8.91 6.03
C LYS A 105 3.51 -9.70 7.33
N SER A 106 2.95 -9.04 8.34
CA SER A 106 2.72 -9.61 9.67
C SER A 106 1.62 -10.67 9.65
N GLN A 107 0.54 -10.42 8.90
CA GLN A 107 -0.61 -11.32 8.79
C GLN A 107 -0.31 -12.58 7.98
N CYS A 108 0.43 -12.47 6.87
CA CYS A 108 0.68 -13.59 5.97
C CYS A 108 1.96 -14.38 6.30
N GLY A 109 2.75 -13.95 7.28
CA GLY A 109 4.06 -14.55 7.59
C GLY A 109 5.07 -14.41 6.45
N ILE A 110 4.78 -13.55 5.48
CA ILE A 110 5.59 -13.34 4.29
C ILE A 110 6.67 -12.35 4.67
N ALA A 111 7.91 -12.81 4.84
CA ALA A 111 9.06 -11.93 5.07
C ALA A 111 9.51 -11.20 3.79
N VAL A 112 8.59 -10.78 2.92
CA VAL A 112 8.91 -10.01 1.72
C VAL A 112 8.97 -8.54 2.12
N SER A 113 10.18 -8.05 2.26
CA SER A 113 10.46 -6.61 2.29
C SER A 113 10.18 -5.98 0.92
N PRO A 114 9.94 -4.65 0.86
CA PRO A 114 9.87 -3.93 -0.41
C PRO A 114 11.09 -4.20 -1.32
N THR A 115 12.28 -4.35 -0.73
CA THR A 115 13.51 -4.72 -1.46
C THR A 115 13.41 -6.12 -2.08
N GLN A 116 12.95 -7.13 -1.35
CA GLN A 116 12.76 -8.48 -1.90
C GLN A 116 11.70 -8.49 -3.00
N LEU A 117 10.61 -7.74 -2.83
CA LEU A 117 9.60 -7.59 -3.90
C LEU A 117 10.25 -7.01 -5.16
N ALA A 118 11.00 -5.91 -5.02
CA ALA A 118 11.72 -5.30 -6.15
C ALA A 118 12.70 -6.28 -6.81
N THR A 119 13.45 -7.06 -6.03
CA THR A 119 14.36 -8.10 -6.56
C THR A 119 13.60 -9.18 -7.34
N LEU A 120 12.43 -9.61 -6.86
CA LEU A 120 11.61 -10.60 -7.55
C LEU A 120 11.06 -10.04 -8.88
N LEU A 121 10.58 -8.80 -8.89
CA LEU A 121 10.14 -8.12 -10.12
C LEU A 121 11.28 -7.99 -11.13
N GLU A 122 12.47 -7.56 -10.67
CA GLU A 122 13.66 -7.44 -11.51
C GLU A 122 14.12 -8.79 -12.10
N THR A 123 13.80 -9.89 -11.42
CA THR A 123 14.12 -11.25 -11.90
C THR A 123 13.19 -11.69 -13.03
N VAL A 124 11.91 -11.30 -13.00
CA VAL A 124 10.92 -11.66 -14.03
C VAL A 124 10.88 -10.69 -15.22
N SER A 125 11.50 -9.52 -15.10
CA SER A 125 11.64 -8.53 -16.18
C SER A 125 12.83 -8.79 -17.11
N LYS A 126 13.59 -9.87 -16.88
CA LYS A 126 14.72 -10.32 -17.68
C LYS A 126 14.35 -11.58 -18.45
#